data_AF-A0A527VLL2-F1
#
_entry.id   AF-A0A527VLL2-F1
#
_cell.length_a   1.000
_cell.length_b   1.000
_cell.length_c   1.000
_cell.angle_alpha   90.00
_cell.angle_beta   90.00
_cell.angle_gamma   90.00
#
_symmetry.space_group_name_H-M   'P 1'
#
loop_
_entity.id
_entity.type
_entity.pdbx_description
1 polymer ?
#
loop_
_entity_poly.entity_id
_entity_poly.type
_entity_poly.pdbx_seq_one_letter_code
_entity_poly.pdbx_strand_id
1 'polypeptide(L)' 'RHGFYDAVDFTPQRVPEGADHAVVQNYMAHHSGMSIAAVADAIFEGRLRDRFHSDPVIESAELLLQEKAPRD' A
#
# COMPACT_ATOMS: atom_id res chain seq x y z
N ARG A 1 -0.70 19.98 -6.41
CA ARG A 1 -0.62 19.43 -5.03
C ARG A 1 -1.12 17.98 -5.08
N HIS A 2 -0.43 17.01 -4.46
CA HIS A 2 -0.56 15.56 -4.75
C HIS A 2 -1.34 14.75 -3.69
N GLY A 3 -2.12 15.39 -2.81
CA GLY A 3 -2.83 14.73 -1.72
C GLY A 3 -2.10 14.86 -0.38
N PHE A 4 -2.15 13.80 0.44
CA PHE A 4 -1.47 13.74 1.73
C PHE A 4 0.04 13.56 1.59
N TYR A 5 0.79 14.08 2.54
CA TYR A 5 2.20 13.76 2.71
C TYR A 5 2.36 12.36 3.30
N ASP A 6 3.52 11.74 3.05
CA ASP A 6 3.74 10.33 3.34
C ASP A 6 3.85 10.02 4.84
N ALA A 7 4.38 10.95 5.63
CA ALA A 7 4.68 10.70 7.03
C ALA A 7 4.63 11.96 7.92
N VAL A 8 4.51 11.69 9.21
CA VAL A 8 4.71 12.65 10.30
C VAL A 8 5.79 12.09 11.23
N ASP A 9 6.82 12.87 11.51
CA ASP A 9 7.92 12.52 12.41
C ASP A 9 7.66 13.08 13.81
N PHE A 10 7.74 12.21 14.82
CA PHE A 10 7.57 12.53 16.23
C PHE A 10 8.89 12.42 17.02
N THR A 11 10.02 12.21 16.33
CA THR A 11 11.33 12.08 16.97
C THR A 11 11.73 13.40 17.65
N PRO A 12 11.87 13.46 18.99
CA PRO A 12 12.00 14.73 19.71
C PRO A 12 13.14 15.63 19.22
N GLN A 13 14.28 15.06 18.80
CA GLN A 13 15.43 15.82 18.30
C GLN A 13 15.23 16.43 16.91
N ARG A 14 14.20 16.02 16.17
CA ARG A 14 13.89 16.47 14.81
C ARG A 14 12.64 17.35 14.74
N VAL A 15 11.87 17.42 15.83
CA VAL A 15 10.70 18.27 15.95
C VAL A 15 11.14 19.71 16.29
N PRO A 16 10.65 20.73 15.57
CA PRO A 16 10.93 22.13 15.89
C PRO A 16 10.50 22.51 17.31
N GLU A 17 11.23 23.44 17.92
CA GLU A 17 10.88 23.93 19.26
C GLU A 17 9.46 24.50 19.30
N GLY A 18 8.67 24.06 20.28
CA GLY A 18 7.27 24.47 20.44
C GLY A 18 6.26 23.71 19.56
N ALA A 19 6.68 22.67 18.82
CA ALA A 19 5.79 21.77 18.09
C ALA A 19 5.76 20.37 18.71
N ASP A 20 4.65 19.64 18.50
CA ASP A 20 4.51 18.25 18.95
C ASP A 20 4.96 17.22 17.89
N HIS A 21 5.10 17.65 16.64
CA HIS A 21 5.49 16.81 15.51
C HIS A 21 5.99 17.65 14.33
N ALA A 22 6.63 16.98 13.36
CA ALA A 22 7.03 17.55 12.09
C ALA A 22 6.41 16.78 10.91
N VAL A 23 5.71 17.48 10.00
CA VAL A 23 5.23 16.86 8.77
C VAL A 23 6.40 16.68 7.80
N VAL A 24 6.64 15.45 7.35
CA VAL A 24 7.67 15.16 6.35
C VAL A 24 7.10 15.51 4.98
N GLN A 25 7.61 16.57 4.34
CA GLN A 25 7.05 17.08 3.08
C GLN A 25 7.47 16.26 1.85
N ASN A 26 7.26 14.94 1.89
CA ASN A 26 7.52 14.01 0.80
C ASN A 26 6.23 13.37 0.29
N TYR A 27 6.24 12.99 -0.99
CA TYR A 27 5.17 12.21 -1.61
C TYR A 27 5.77 10.92 -2.16
N MET A 28 5.22 9.77 -1.80
CA MET A 28 5.65 8.47 -2.32
C MET A 28 4.57 7.89 -3.22
N ALA A 29 4.89 7.71 -4.50
CA ALA A 29 3.97 7.14 -5.48
C ALA A 29 3.50 5.74 -5.08
N HIS A 30 4.39 4.94 -4.47
CA HIS A 30 4.04 3.61 -3.97
C HIS A 30 2.97 3.66 -2.87
N HIS A 31 3.16 4.47 -1.82
CA HIS A 31 2.22 4.55 -0.70
C HIS A 31 0.89 5.21 -1.09
N SER A 32 0.97 6.25 -1.92
CA SER A 32 -0.21 6.89 -2.51
C SER A 32 -0.97 5.90 -3.41
N GLY A 33 -0.24 5.13 -4.23
CA GLY A 33 -0.80 4.09 -5.08
C GLY A 33 -1.50 3.00 -4.28
N MET A 34 -0.90 2.52 -3.18
CA MET A 34 -1.53 1.55 -2.27
C MET A 34 -2.82 2.09 -1.66
N SER A 35 -2.82 3.35 -1.21
CA SER A 35 -4.02 3.98 -0.62
C SER A 35 -5.16 4.09 -1.65
N ILE A 36 -4.85 4.52 -2.87
CA ILE A 36 -5.82 4.64 -3.96
C ILE A 36 -6.37 3.25 -4.34
N ALA A 37 -5.48 2.25 -4.48
CA ALA A 37 -5.88 0.89 -4.81
C ALA A 37 -6.81 0.30 -3.74
N ALA A 38 -6.51 0.50 -2.46
CA ALA A 38 -7.34 0.01 -1.35
C ALA A 38 -8.74 0.65 -1.33
N VAL A 39 -8.82 1.97 -1.55
CA VAL A 39 -10.12 2.67 -1.66
C VAL A 39 -10.91 2.17 -2.86
N ALA A 40 -10.26 1.99 -4.01
CA ALA A 40 -10.90 1.45 -5.20
C ALA A 40 -11.38 0.01 -4.99
N ASP A 41 -10.61 -0.82 -4.30
CA ASP A 41 -10.99 -2.20 -3.95
C ASP A 41 -12.27 -2.24 -3.13
N ALA A 42 -12.37 -1.39 -2.10
CA ALA A 42 -13.55 -1.30 -1.24
C ALA A 42 -14.80 -0.77 -1.98
N ILE A 43 -14.65 0.24 -2.83
CA ILE A 43 -15.77 0.88 -3.54
C ILE A 43 -16.26 0.04 -4.72
N PHE A 44 -15.33 -0.59 -5.44
CA PHE A 44 -15.63 -1.35 -6.66
C PHE A 44 -15.60 -2.86 -6.43
N GLU A 45 -15.82 -3.30 -5.18
CA GLU A 45 -16.02 -4.71 -4.82
C GLU A 45 -14.90 -5.64 -5.31
N GLY A 46 -13.65 -5.19 -5.22
CA GLY A 46 -12.51 -6.03 -5.62
C GLY A 46 -12.15 -6.00 -7.11
N ARG A 47 -12.72 -5.10 -7.92
CA ARG A 47 -12.51 -5.10 -9.38
C ARG A 47 -11.05 -5.09 -9.86
N LEU A 48 -10.13 -4.50 -9.09
CA LEU A 48 -8.69 -4.55 -9.41
C LEU A 48 -8.10 -5.93 -9.17
N ARG A 49 -8.51 -6.61 -8.09
CA ARG A 49 -8.17 -8.01 -7.82
C ARG A 49 -8.71 -8.89 -8.94
N ASP A 50 -9.97 -8.75 -9.34
CA ASP A 50 -10.55 -9.58 -10.41
C ASP A 50 -9.77 -9.44 -11.73
N ARG A 51 -9.36 -8.22 -12.08
CA ARG A 51 -8.50 -7.99 -13.26
C ARG A 51 -7.13 -8.66 -13.12
N PHE A 52 -6.51 -8.57 -11.94
CA PHE A 52 -5.22 -9.18 -11.68
C PHE A 52 -5.29 -10.70 -11.82
N HIS A 53 -6.31 -11.33 -11.25
CA HIS A 53 -6.53 -12.78 -11.33
C HIS A 53 -7.00 -13.26 -12.72
N SER A 54 -7.55 -12.37 -13.55
CA SER A 54 -7.91 -12.72 -14.94
C SER A 54 -6.72 -12.83 -15.90
N ASP A 55 -5.51 -12.47 -15.47
CA ASP A 55 -4.30 -12.64 -16.29
C ASP A 55 -3.91 -14.12 -16.30
N PRO A 56 -3.79 -14.78 -17.48
CA PRO A 56 -3.45 -16.20 -17.57
C PRO A 56 -2.14 -16.58 -16.87
N VAL A 57 -1.17 -15.66 -16.80
CA VAL A 57 0.10 -15.89 -16.08
C VAL A 57 -0.16 -16.01 -14.59
N ILE A 58 -1.00 -15.14 -14.03
CA ILE A 58 -1.39 -15.18 -12.62
C ILE A 58 -2.24 -16.41 -12.33
N GLU A 59 -3.29 -16.64 -13.12
CA GLU A 59 -4.20 -17.79 -12.97
C GLU A 59 -3.42 -19.12 -12.94
N SER A 60 -2.44 -19.29 -13.83
CA SER A 60 -1.62 -20.51 -13.90
C SER A 60 -0.83 -20.81 -12.62
N ALA A 61 -0.52 -19.78 -11.83
CA ALA A 61 0.25 -19.88 -10.59
C ALA A 61 -0.63 -19.93 -9.32
N GLU A 62 -1.94 -19.71 -9.41
CA GLU A 62 -2.82 -19.62 -8.23
C GLU A 62 -2.86 -20.91 -7.39
N LEU A 63 -2.84 -22.07 -8.05
CA LEU A 63 -2.86 -23.36 -7.36
C LEU A 63 -1.61 -23.59 -6.51
N LEU A 64 -0.47 -23.00 -6.88
CA LEU A 64 0.76 -23.07 -6.09
C LEU A 64 0.60 -22.40 -4.72
N LEU A 65 -0.28 -21.40 -4.61
CA LEU A 65 -0.57 -20.72 -3.33
C LEU A 65 -1.37 -21.62 -2.38
N GLN A 66 -1.99 -22.70 -2.87
CA GLN A 66 -2.75 -23.66 -2.07
C GLN A 66 -1.89 -24.87 -1.66
N GLU A 67 -0.66 -24.98 -2.16
CA GLU A 67 0.23 -26.05 -1.78
C GLU A 67 0.68 -25.92 -0.32
N LYS A 68 0.76 -27.06 0.38
CA LYS A 68 1.37 -27.07 1.70
C LYS A 68 2.85 -26.78 1.55
N ALA A 69 3.38 -25.94 2.43
CA ALA A 69 4.83 -25.76 2.56
C ALA A 69 5.52 -27.15 2.67
N PRO A 70 6.67 -27.35 2.01
CA PRO A 70 7.40 -28.60 2.08
C PRO A 70 7.63 -28.99 3.54
N ARG A 71 7.31 -30.23 3.89
CA ARG A 71 7.75 -30.83 5.14
C ARG A 71 9.10 -31.49 4.86
N ASP A 72 10.07 -31.26 5.75
CA ASP A 72 11.31 -32.04 5.78
C ASP A 72 11.02 -33.56 5.86
#